data_AF-A0A3M1FQL0-F1
#
_entry.id   AF-A0A3M1FQL0-F1
#
_cell.length_a   1.000
_cell.length_b   1.000
_cell.length_c   1.000
_cell.angle_alpha   90.00
_cell.angle_beta   90.00
_cell.angle_gamma   90.00
#
_symmetry.space_group_name_H-M   'P 1'
#
loop_
_entity.id
_entity.type
_entity.pdbx_description
1 polymer ?
#
loop_
_entity_poly.entity_id
_entity_poly.type
_entity_poly.pdbx_seq_one_letter_code
_entity_poly.pdbx_strand_id
1 'polypeptide(L)' 'DIGGAQAAGLKTALVQTGKYREDFVKRSGIRADLVLPSIADLPDAIQLL' A
#
# COMPACT_ATOMS: atom_id res chain seq x y z
N ASP A 1 1.69 -8.32 4.31
CA ASP A 1 2.29 -6.97 4.15
C ASP A 1 1.54 -5.95 4.97
N ILE A 2 0.40 -5.42 4.49
CA ILE A 2 -0.29 -4.29 5.12
C ILE A 2 -0.63 -4.52 6.60
N GLY A 3 -1.44 -5.54 6.92
CA GLY A 3 -1.88 -5.76 8.31
C GLY A 3 -0.72 -6.08 9.27
N GLY A 4 0.29 -6.81 8.81
CA GLY A 4 1.47 -7.11 9.62
C GLY A 4 2.33 -5.87 9.92
N ALA A 5 2.52 -5.00 8.91
CA ALA A 5 3.24 -3.74 9.08
C ALA A 5 2.49 -2.77 10.01
N GLN A 6 1.16 -2.68 9.89
CA GLN A 6 0.32 -1.88 10.79
C GLN A 6 0.39 -2.37 12.24
N ALA A 7 0.35 -3.69 12.46
CA ALA A 7 0.50 -4.26 13.80
C ALA A 7 1.87 -3.95 14.43
N ALA A 8 2.88 -3.68 13.62
CA ALA A 8 4.21 -3.24 14.05
C ALA A 8 4.36 -1.71 14.18
N GLY A 9 3.29 -0.93 13.97
CA GLY A 9 3.33 0.54 14.05
C GLY A 9 3.95 1.23 12.84
N LEU A 10 4.10 0.54 11.71
CA LEU A 10 4.68 1.10 10.48
C LEU A 10 3.62 1.75 9.59
N LYS A 11 4.05 2.76 8.83
CA LYS A 11 3.30 3.29 7.69
C LYS A 11 3.31 2.30 6.53
N THR A 12 2.19 2.24 5.80
CA THR A 12 1.96 1.23 4.77
C THR A 12 1.65 1.84 3.41
N ALA A 13 2.28 1.30 2.36
CA ALA A 13 1.96 1.62 0.99
C ALA A 13 1.59 0.33 0.24
N LEU A 14 0.43 0.32 -0.43
CA LEU A 14 0.02 -0.76 -1.32
C LEU A 14 0.38 -0.40 -2.75
N VAL A 15 1.28 -1.15 -3.37
CA VAL A 15 1.63 -0.96 -4.79
C VAL A 15 0.69 -1.77 -5.70
N GLN A 16 0.37 -1.24 -6.87
CA GLN A 16 -0.52 -1.87 -7.86
C GLN A 16 0.21 -2.74 -8.88
N THR A 17 1.46 -3.09 -8.61
CA THR A 17 2.25 -4.04 -9.41
C THR A 17 2.24 -5.44 -8.81
N GLY A 18 2.68 -6.44 -9.59
CA GLY A 18 2.87 -7.81 -9.11
C GLY A 18 1.57 -8.56 -8.79
N LYS A 19 1.40 -9.00 -7.54
CA LYS A 19 0.24 -9.80 -7.08
C LYS A 19 -1.02 -8.99 -6.76
N TYR A 20 -1.00 -7.68 -7.02
CA TYR A 20 -2.14 -6.81 -6.81
C TYR A 20 -3.36 -7.27 -7.63
N ARG A 21 -4.53 -7.30 -7.01
CA ARG A 21 -5.82 -7.56 -7.67
C ARG A 21 -6.88 -6.63 -7.09
N GLU A 22 -7.40 -5.73 -7.92
CA GLU A 22 -8.31 -4.67 -7.49
C GLU A 22 -9.55 -5.21 -6.77
N ASP A 23 -10.22 -6.22 -7.35
CA ASP A 23 -11.42 -6.83 -6.74
C ASP A 23 -11.13 -7.48 -5.38
N PHE A 24 -9.97 -8.10 -5.23
CA PHE A 24 -9.56 -8.68 -3.95
C PHE A 24 -9.36 -7.58 -2.91
N VAL A 25 -8.67 -6.49 -3.27
CA VAL A 25 -8.44 -5.36 -2.37
C VAL A 25 -9.76 -4.75 -1.93
N LYS A 26 -10.68 -4.47 -2.88
CA LYS A 26 -12.03 -3.95 -2.60
C LYS A 26 -12.81 -4.85 -1.65
N ARG A 27 -12.74 -6.18 -1.81
CA ARG A 27 -13.48 -7.15 -0.97
C ARG A 27 -12.81 -7.45 0.37
N SER A 28 -11.48 -7.35 0.46
CA SER A 28 -10.71 -7.71 1.65
C SER A 28 -10.79 -6.68 2.78
N GLY A 29 -11.21 -5.45 2.47
CA GLY A 29 -11.23 -4.35 3.44
C GLY A 29 -9.83 -3.84 3.84
N ILE A 30 -8.77 -4.27 3.14
CA ILE A 30 -7.40 -3.78 3.36
C ILE A 30 -7.37 -2.27 3.14
N ARG A 31 -6.83 -1.54 4.12
CA ARG A 31 -6.61 -0.08 4.05
C ARG A 31 -5.14 0.21 4.35
N ALA A 32 -4.39 0.57 3.30
CA ALA A 32 -3.03 1.08 3.44
C ALA A 32 -3.06 2.62 3.65
N ASP A 33 -1.98 3.20 4.17
CA ASP A 33 -1.85 4.66 4.28
C ASP A 33 -1.71 5.31 2.90
N LEU A 34 -1.04 4.62 1.96
CA LEU A 34 -0.86 5.05 0.57
C LEU A 34 -1.22 3.92 -0.40
N VAL A 35 -1.71 4.28 -1.58
CA VAL A 35 -1.83 3.37 -2.73
C VAL A 35 -1.04 3.96 -3.88
N LEU A 36 -0.09 3.20 -4.42
CA LEU A 36 0.84 3.66 -5.45
C LEU A 36 0.70 2.81 -6.71
N PRO A 37 0.72 3.39 -7.91
CA PRO A 37 0.77 2.63 -9.15
C PRO A 37 1.97 1.67 -9.19
N SER A 38 3.14 2.13 -8.75
CA SER A 38 4.39 1.37 -8.68
C SER A 38 5.24 1.75 -7.47
N ILE A 39 6.23 0.92 -7.13
CA ILE A 39 7.25 1.28 -6.14
C ILE A 39 8.12 2.46 -6.61
N ALA A 40 8.19 2.67 -7.93
CA ALA A 40 8.90 3.81 -8.52
C ALA A 40 8.33 5.17 -8.06
N ASP A 41 7.06 5.23 -7.66
CA ASP A 41 6.39 6.44 -7.21
C ASP A 41 6.63 6.75 -5.71
N LEU A 42 7.29 5.83 -4.98
CA LEU A 42 7.51 5.98 -3.54
C LEU A 42 8.35 7.21 -3.17
N PRO A 43 9.47 7.53 -3.85
CA PRO A 43 10.29 8.70 -3.49
C PRO A 43 9.52 10.01 -3.49
N ASP A 44 8.59 10.19 -4.43
CA ASP A 44 7.76 11.40 -4.50
C ASP A 44 6.66 11.37 -3.44
N ALA A 45 6.04 10.20 -3.21
CA ALA A 45 4.97 10.04 -2.24
C ALA A 45 5.42 10.34 -0.80
N ILE A 46 6.64 9.96 -0.42
CA ILE A 46 7.16 10.21 0.95
C ILE A 46 7.61 11.65 1.17
N GLN A 47 7.85 12.43 0.11
CA GLN A 47 8.18 13.87 0.24
C GLN A 47 6.95 14.71 0.60
N LEU A 48 5.74 14.17 0.42
CA LEU A 48 4.46 14.84 0.69
C LEU A 48 3.90 14.52 2.09
N LEU A 49 4.61 13.71 2.88
CA LEU A 49 4.25 13.33 4.26
C LEU A 49 4.96 14.21 5.29
#